data_AF-A0AAW7V9R6-F1
#
_entry.id   AF-A0AAW7V9R6-F1
#
_cell.length_a   1.000
_cell.length_b   1.000
_cell.length_c   1.000
_cell.angle_alpha   90.00
_cell.angle_beta   90.00
_cell.angle_gamma   90.00
#
_symmetry.space_group_name_H-M   'P 1'
#
loop_
_entity.id
_entity.type
_entity.pdbx_description
1 polymer ?
#
loop_
_entity_poly.entity_id
_entity_poly.type
_entity_poly.pdbx_seq_one_letter_code
_entity_poly.pdbx_strand_id
1 'polypeptide(L)'
;MQDVILKLIARGLIDIRIAANSGNSKACFILSDFIHVLPHTANCMVNDGQSYEDVMNDLYARAKIKNMEDWLDNALNDIYT
;
A
#
# COMPACT_ATOMS: atom_id res chain seq x y z
N MET A 1 13.54 -0.30 6.09
CA MET A 1 13.06 0.53 4.96
C MET A 1 12.40 -0.32 3.89
N GLN A 2 13.08 -1.30 3.31
CA GLN A 2 12.49 -2.22 2.30
C GLN A 2 11.29 -3.02 2.83
N ASP A 3 11.36 -3.43 4.10
CA ASP A 3 10.28 -4.17 4.77
C ASP A 3 8.97 -3.38 4.87
N VAL A 4 9.00 -2.05 4.79
CA VAL A 4 7.78 -1.22 4.90
C VAL A 4 6.84 -1.50 3.74
N ILE A 5 7.37 -1.61 2.50
CA ILE A 5 6.55 -1.90 1.32
C ILE A 5 5.96 -3.31 1.38
N LEU A 6 6.75 -4.30 1.83
CA LEU A 6 6.26 -5.67 2.03
C LEU A 6 5.17 -5.73 3.11
N LYS A 7 5.35 -5.02 4.22
CA LYS A 7 4.35 -4.92 5.29
C LYS A 7 3.08 -4.20 4.83
N LEU A 8 3.19 -3.18 3.97
CA LEU A 8 2.03 -2.52 3.36
C LEU A 8 1.25 -3.47 2.44
N ILE A 9 1.95 -4.28 1.63
CA ILE A 9 1.31 -5.33 0.82
C ILE A 9 0.56 -6.29 1.73
N ALA A 10 1.21 -6.80 2.78
CA ALA A 10 0.59 -7.72 3.72
C ALA A 10 -0.66 -7.11 4.38
N ARG A 11 -0.58 -5.85 4.83
CA ARG A 11 -1.73 -5.16 5.43
C ARG A 11 -2.86 -4.97 4.43
N GLY A 12 -2.56 -4.54 3.20
CA GLY A 12 -3.54 -4.42 2.12
C GLY A 12 -4.26 -5.74 1.82
N LEU A 13 -3.53 -6.86 1.77
CA LEU A 13 -4.13 -8.19 1.56
C LEU A 13 -5.07 -8.60 2.70
N ILE A 14 -4.73 -8.27 3.96
CA ILE A 14 -5.60 -8.51 5.12
C ILE A 14 -6.88 -7.68 5.00
N ASP A 15 -6.78 -6.40 4.69
CA ASP A 15 -7.94 -5.50 4.60
C ASP A 15 -8.84 -5.86 3.40
N ILE A 16 -8.26 -6.30 2.27
CA ILE A 16 -9.02 -6.86 1.14
C ILE A 16 -9.80 -8.10 1.58
N ARG A 17 -9.19 -9.01 2.35
CA ARG A 17 -9.89 -10.19 2.87
C ARG A 17 -11.05 -9.81 3.79
N ILE A 18 -10.88 -8.81 4.65
CA ILE A 18 -11.94 -8.30 5.54
C ILE A 18 -13.08 -7.68 4.73
N ALA A 19 -12.75 -6.84 3.74
CA ALA A 19 -13.72 -6.26 2.82
C ALA A 19 -14.49 -7.33 2.03
N ALA A 20 -13.81 -8.39 1.58
CA ALA A 20 -14.43 -9.48 0.85
C ALA A 20 -15.42 -10.26 1.74
N ASN A 21 -15.02 -10.59 2.96
CA ASN A 21 -15.88 -11.30 3.92
C ASN A 21 -17.12 -10.49 4.34
N SER A 22 -17.05 -9.16 4.29
CA SER A 22 -18.17 -8.26 4.58
C SER A 22 -19.03 -7.92 3.36
N GLY A 23 -18.71 -8.46 2.18
CA GLY A 23 -19.41 -8.14 0.93
C GLY A 23 -19.13 -6.73 0.39
N ASN A 24 -18.12 -6.02 0.91
CA ASN A 24 -17.76 -4.67 0.49
C ASN A 24 -16.86 -4.71 -0.75
N SER A 25 -17.46 -5.01 -1.91
CA SER A 25 -16.76 -5.12 -3.19
C SER A 25 -16.03 -3.84 -3.62
N LYS A 26 -16.59 -2.67 -3.27
CA LYS A 26 -15.97 -1.37 -3.54
C LYS A 26 -14.65 -1.22 -2.78
N ALA A 27 -14.61 -1.54 -1.49
CA ALA A 27 -13.38 -1.48 -0.70
C ALA A 27 -12.35 -2.50 -1.21
N CYS A 28 -12.76 -3.72 -1.56
CA CYS A 28 -11.86 -4.71 -2.19
C CYS A 28 -11.20 -4.14 -3.45
N PHE A 29 -12.00 -3.56 -4.34
CA PHE A 29 -11.51 -3.02 -5.60
C PHE A 29 -10.50 -1.89 -5.35
N ILE A 30 -10.89 -0.88 -4.55
CA ILE A 30 -10.04 0.28 -4.25
C ILE A 30 -8.71 -0.16 -3.61
N LEU A 31 -8.76 -1.04 -2.60
CA LEU A 31 -7.54 -1.53 -1.93
C LEU A 31 -6.66 -2.34 -2.89
N SER A 32 -7.24 -3.25 -3.67
CA SER A 32 -6.49 -4.05 -4.65
C SER A 32 -5.82 -3.17 -5.71
N ASP A 33 -6.54 -2.18 -6.21
CA ASP A 33 -6.04 -1.21 -7.19
C ASP A 33 -4.97 -0.27 -6.59
N PHE A 34 -5.01 -0.02 -5.29
CA PHE A 34 -3.96 0.75 -4.63
C PHE A 34 -2.67 -0.06 -4.44
N ILE A 35 -2.77 -1.30 -3.95
CA ILE A 35 -1.59 -2.07 -3.55
C ILE A 35 -0.94 -2.87 -4.69
N HIS A 36 -1.62 -3.07 -5.84
CA HIS A 36 -1.12 -3.98 -6.89
C HIS A 36 0.25 -3.61 -7.47
N VAL A 37 0.64 -2.33 -7.42
CA VAL A 37 1.95 -1.88 -7.93
C VAL A 37 3.08 -2.06 -6.92
N LEU A 38 2.76 -2.21 -5.63
CA LEU A 38 3.75 -2.24 -4.56
C LEU A 38 4.76 -3.39 -4.69
N PRO A 39 4.41 -4.60 -5.18
CA PRO A 39 5.40 -5.64 -5.45
C PRO A 39 6.46 -5.21 -6.45
N HIS A 40 6.07 -4.51 -7.52
CA HIS A 40 7.00 -3.98 -8.51
C HIS A 40 7.88 -2.87 -7.90
N THR A 41 7.27 -1.96 -7.14
CA THR A 41 8.01 -0.92 -6.39
C THR A 41 9.06 -1.50 -5.46
N ALA A 42 8.71 -2.56 -4.70
CA ALA A 42 9.66 -3.25 -3.84
C ALA A 42 10.84 -3.83 -4.63
N ASN A 43 10.58 -4.42 -5.81
CA ASN A 43 11.62 -4.92 -6.69
C ASN A 43 12.55 -3.81 -7.21
N CYS A 44 11.99 -2.67 -7.62
CA CYS A 44 12.78 -1.52 -8.10
C CYS A 44 13.64 -0.90 -6.99
N MET A 45 13.17 -0.89 -5.75
CA MET A 45 13.99 -0.47 -4.61
C MET A 45 15.19 -1.39 -4.36
N VAL A 46 15.07 -2.70 -4.62
CA VAL A 46 16.18 -3.66 -4.47
C VAL A 46 17.17 -3.56 -5.62
N ASN A 47 16.66 -3.56 -6.84
CA ASN A 47 17.47 -3.85 -8.03
C ASN A 47 17.84 -2.59 -8.83
N ASP A 48 17.01 -1.55 -8.78
CA ASP A 48 17.15 -0.37 -9.64
C ASP A 48 17.62 0.86 -8.84
N GLY A 49 17.87 0.70 -7.54
CA GLY A 49 18.39 1.75 -6.66
C GLY A 49 17.37 2.86 -6.36
N GLN A 50 16.07 2.61 -6.56
CA GLN A 50 15.04 3.59 -6.28
C GLN A 50 15.03 3.98 -4.80
N SER A 51 15.06 5.29 -4.52
CA SER A 51 15.12 5.79 -3.15
C SER A 51 13.80 5.54 -2.42
N TYR A 52 13.90 5.29 -1.12
CA TYR A 52 12.72 5.12 -0.26
C TYR A 52 11.85 6.37 -0.24
N GLU A 53 12.46 7.55 -0.22
CA GLU A 53 11.75 8.84 -0.19
C GLU A 53 10.91 9.06 -1.46
N ASP A 54 11.47 8.78 -2.64
CA ASP A 54 10.74 8.89 -3.90
C ASP A 54 9.55 7.93 -3.96
N VAL A 55 9.74 6.69 -3.47
CA VAL A 55 8.67 5.69 -3.38
C VAL A 55 7.55 6.16 -2.47
N MET A 56 7.88 6.70 -1.30
CA MET A 56 6.86 7.20 -0.38
C MET A 56 6.12 8.41 -0.95
N ASN A 57 6.83 9.33 -1.60
CA ASN A 57 6.22 10.48 -2.26
C ASN A 57 5.22 10.06 -3.36
N ASP A 58 5.60 9.08 -4.21
CA ASP A 58 4.67 8.51 -5.19
C ASP A 58 3.47 7.84 -4.53
N LEU A 59 3.70 7.08 -3.46
CA LEU A 59 2.64 6.37 -2.74
C LEU A 59 1.62 7.34 -2.13
N TYR A 60 2.08 8.43 -1.51
CA TYR A 60 1.23 9.50 -0.99
C TYR A 60 0.46 10.23 -2.10
N ALA A 61 1.12 10.54 -3.23
CA ALA A 61 0.44 11.14 -4.39
C ALA A 61 -0.67 10.24 -4.93
N ARG A 62 -0.40 8.94 -5.04
CA ARG A 62 -1.39 7.93 -5.47
C ARG A 62 -2.52 7.78 -4.45
N ALA A 63 -2.22 7.82 -3.16
CA ALA A 63 -3.22 7.75 -2.10
C ALA A 63 -4.19 8.94 -2.20
N LYS A 64 -3.67 10.15 -2.43
CA LYS A 64 -4.48 11.34 -2.65
C LYS A 64 -5.41 11.23 -3.86
N ILE A 65 -4.90 10.75 -5.00
CA ILE A 65 -5.70 10.56 -6.22
C ILE A 65 -6.85 9.55 -6.00
N LYS A 66 -6.61 8.52 -5.18
CA LYS A 66 -7.55 7.44 -4.92
C LYS A 66 -8.37 7.64 -3.64
N ASN A 67 -8.23 8.78 -2.96
CA ASN A 67 -8.86 9.10 -1.69
C ASN A 67 -8.59 8.02 -0.60
N MET A 68 -7.31 7.68 -0.45
CA MET A 68 -6.78 6.60 0.39
C MET A 68 -5.74 7.08 1.40
N GLU A 69 -5.60 8.39 1.58
CA GLU A 69 -4.63 9.00 2.51
C GLU A 69 -4.81 8.44 3.93
N ASP A 70 -6.03 8.45 4.45
CA ASP A 70 -6.35 7.90 5.78
C ASP A 70 -5.97 6.43 5.93
N TRP A 71 -6.19 5.62 4.89
CA TRP A 71 -5.81 4.21 4.95
C TRP A 71 -4.29 4.05 4.99
N LEU A 72 -3.57 4.79 4.14
CA LEU A 72 -2.12 4.72 4.06
C LEU A 72 -1.48 5.15 5.39
N ASP A 73 -1.93 6.26 5.97
CA ASP A 73 -1.40 6.76 7.23
C ASP A 73 -1.66 5.78 8.38
N ASN A 74 -2.86 5.21 8.47
CA ASN A 74 -3.16 4.18 9.47
C ASN A 74 -2.32 2.91 9.27
N ALA A 75 -2.16 2.45 8.03
CA ALA A 75 -1.35 1.28 7.73
C ALA A 75 0.14 1.51 8.07
N LEU A 76 0.66 2.70 7.78
CA LEU A 76 2.04 3.07 8.11
C LEU A 76 2.23 3.20 9.62
N ASN A 77 1.30 3.84 10.34
CA ASN A 77 1.35 3.91 11.80
C ASN A 77 1.38 2.52 12.43
N ASP A 78 0.53 1.60 11.96
CA ASP A 78 0.51 0.20 12.42
C ASP A 78 1.81 -0.56 12.10
N ILE A 79 2.55 -0.14 11.06
CA ILE A 79 3.83 -0.76 10.67
C ILE A 79 5.00 -0.24 11.51
N TYR A 80 4.95 1.03 11.92
CA TYR A 80 5.99 1.69 12.69
C TYR A 80 5.86 1.52 14.20
N THR A 81 4.67 1.13 14.68
CA THR A 81 4.40 0.82 16.09
C THR A 81 4.74 -0.64 16.40
#